data_AF-A0A917K720-F1
#
_entry.id   AF-A0A917K720-F1
#
_cell.length_a   1.000
_cell.length_b   1.000
_cell.length_c   1.000
_cell.angle_alpha   90.00
_cell.angle_beta   90.00
_cell.angle_gamma   90.00
#
_symmetry.space_group_name_H-M   'P 1'
#
loop_
_entity.id
_entity.type
_entity.pdbx_description
1 polymer ?
#
loop_
_entity_poly.entity_id
_entity_poly.type
_entity_poly.pdbx_seq_one_letter_code
_entity_poly.pdbx_strand_id
1 'polypeptide(L)'
;MPDGFRPLLTHAPGTFAGYGLPREAAMGAPNTGGALDLNIKDLALTLLDVQGGAEVHAANALRQGLTLPELAEGLVRCIPVGGITTWNCVGRQIMEHAVVIAGGSCRRAWLTTGSTARRTVWRAGLAGRPRAKQRLCSLAGYQT
;
A
#
# COMPACT_ATOMS: atom_id res chain seq x y z
N MET A 1 7.47 1.87 18.57
CA MET A 1 6.39 0.92 18.93
C MET A 1 5.06 1.65 18.77
N PRO A 2 4.07 1.10 18.05
CA PRO A 2 2.76 1.75 17.90
C PRO A 2 2.06 1.95 19.24
N ASP A 3 1.34 3.06 19.40
CA ASP A 3 0.61 3.41 20.63
C ASP A 3 -0.43 2.37 21.03
N GLY A 4 -0.98 1.62 20.05
CA GLY A 4 -1.96 0.55 20.30
C GLY A 4 -1.45 -0.58 21.19
N PHE A 5 -0.13 -0.78 21.27
CA PHE A 5 0.43 -1.78 22.19
C PHE A 5 0.69 -1.24 23.60
N ARG A 6 0.52 0.06 23.86
CA ARG A 6 0.81 0.66 25.17
C ARG A 6 0.00 0.00 26.30
N PRO A 7 -1.31 -0.27 26.16
CA PRO A 7 -2.06 -1.01 27.19
C PRO A 7 -1.50 -2.41 27.45
N LEU A 8 -1.09 -3.14 26.39
CA LEU A 8 -0.53 -4.48 26.52
C LEU A 8 0.82 -4.45 27.26
N LEU A 9 1.68 -3.47 26.95
CA LEU A 9 2.94 -3.29 27.66
C LEU A 9 2.75 -2.94 29.14
N THR A 10 1.78 -2.07 29.45
CA THR A 10 1.51 -1.65 30.84
C THR A 10 0.91 -2.77 31.68
N HIS A 11 -0.04 -3.53 31.13
CA HIS A 11 -0.82 -4.49 31.92
C HIS A 11 -0.35 -5.93 31.79
N ALA A 12 0.38 -6.30 30.73
CA ALA A 12 0.88 -7.65 30.51
C ALA A 12 2.26 -7.66 29.79
N PRO A 13 3.32 -7.07 30.38
CA PRO A 13 4.61 -6.93 29.73
C PRO A 13 5.24 -8.27 29.32
N GLY A 14 5.01 -9.35 30.09
CA GLY A 14 5.46 -10.69 29.72
C GLY A 14 4.77 -11.23 28.46
N THR A 15 3.48 -10.94 28.27
CA THR A 15 2.75 -11.30 27.04
C THR A 15 3.24 -10.47 25.85
N PHE A 16 3.49 -9.17 26.05
CA PHE A 16 4.09 -8.33 25.02
C PHE A 16 5.45 -8.85 24.55
N ALA A 17 6.34 -9.19 25.49
CA ALA A 17 7.64 -9.79 25.18
C ALA A 17 7.48 -11.13 24.43
N GLY A 18 6.57 -11.99 24.90
CA GLY A 18 6.26 -13.27 24.28
C GLY A 18 5.71 -13.15 22.85
N TYR A 19 4.96 -12.08 22.55
CA TYR A 19 4.49 -11.78 21.19
C TYR A 19 5.59 -11.25 20.27
N GLY A 20 6.59 -10.54 20.81
CA GLY A 20 7.69 -9.98 20.02
C GLY A 20 8.52 -11.03 19.30
N LEU A 21 8.83 -12.15 19.97
CA LEU A 21 9.66 -13.24 19.46
C LEU A 21 9.09 -13.91 18.19
N PRO A 22 7.85 -14.41 18.16
CA PRO A 22 7.29 -15.00 16.94
C PRO A 22 7.13 -13.96 15.83
N ARG A 23 6.82 -12.71 16.16
CA ARG A 23 6.71 -11.63 15.16
C ARG A 23 8.06 -11.36 14.49
N GLU A 24 9.14 -11.30 15.26
CA GLU A 24 10.50 -11.10 14.74
C GLU A 24 10.90 -12.24 13.80
N ALA A 25 10.70 -13.49 14.21
CA ALA A 25 10.97 -14.65 13.36
C ALA A 25 10.15 -14.63 12.05
N ALA A 26 8.85 -14.32 12.15
CA ALA A 26 7.96 -14.24 10.99
C ALA A 26 8.34 -13.09 10.04
N MET A 27 8.82 -11.96 10.57
CA MET A 27 9.17 -10.76 9.79
C MET A 27 10.66 -10.64 9.44
N GLY A 28 11.48 -11.68 9.66
CA GLY A 28 12.90 -11.67 9.29
C GLY A 28 13.11 -11.46 7.78
N ALA A 29 14.06 -10.62 7.40
CA ALA A 29 14.36 -10.36 5.98
C ALA A 29 15.16 -11.52 5.35
N PRO A 30 15.21 -11.63 4.02
CA PRO A 30 16.00 -12.68 3.36
C PRO A 30 17.47 -12.73 3.77
N ASN A 31 18.10 -11.56 3.95
CA ASN A 31 19.49 -11.45 4.41
C ASN A 31 19.71 -11.84 5.89
N THR A 32 18.63 -12.07 6.65
CA THR A 32 18.68 -12.56 8.04
C THR A 32 18.05 -13.94 8.18
N GLY A 33 17.90 -14.69 7.07
CA GLY A 33 17.36 -16.07 7.09
C GLY A 33 15.85 -16.19 6.83
N GLY A 34 15.17 -15.11 6.45
CA GLY A 34 13.77 -15.16 6.02
C GLY A 34 13.59 -15.74 4.61
N ALA A 35 12.46 -16.40 4.35
CA ALA A 35 12.19 -16.99 3.03
C ALA A 35 11.47 -16.06 2.04
N LEU A 36 10.78 -15.02 2.53
CA LEU A 36 10.01 -14.08 1.71
C LEU A 36 10.55 -12.66 1.89
N ASP A 37 10.44 -11.86 0.84
CA ASP A 37 10.71 -10.42 0.90
C ASP A 37 9.75 -9.74 1.89
N LEU A 38 10.25 -8.70 2.57
CA LEU A 38 9.49 -8.00 3.59
C LEU A 38 8.18 -7.41 3.03
N ASN A 39 8.22 -6.89 1.78
CA ASN A 39 7.07 -6.26 1.15
C ASN A 39 5.93 -7.26 0.94
N ILE A 40 6.25 -8.52 0.64
CA ILE A 40 5.27 -9.62 0.51
C ILE A 40 4.72 -10.03 1.86
N LYS A 41 5.55 -10.02 2.92
CA LYS A 41 5.08 -10.31 4.28
C LYS A 41 4.12 -9.26 4.80
N ASP A 42 4.44 -7.97 4.61
CA ASP A 42 3.53 -6.88 4.96
C ASP A 42 2.29 -6.86 4.05
N LEU A 43 2.40 -7.24 2.76
CA LEU A 43 1.21 -7.47 1.92
C LEU A 43 0.32 -8.56 2.51
N ALA A 44 0.87 -9.70 2.90
CA ALA A 44 0.09 -10.78 3.51
C ALA A 44 -0.64 -10.32 4.78
N LEU A 45 0.03 -9.56 5.65
CA LEU A 45 -0.60 -8.96 6.83
C LEU A 45 -1.68 -7.94 6.46
N THR A 46 -1.48 -7.14 5.41
CA THR A 46 -2.50 -6.22 4.87
C THR A 46 -3.76 -6.98 4.45
N LEU A 47 -3.62 -8.13 3.80
CA LEU A 47 -4.75 -8.94 3.35
C LEU A 47 -5.46 -9.67 4.50
N LEU A 48 -4.71 -10.13 5.49
CA LEU A 48 -5.27 -10.76 6.70
C LEU A 48 -6.01 -9.75 7.59
N ASP A 49 -5.51 -8.52 7.65
CA ASP A 49 -6.03 -7.44 8.49
C ASP A 49 -7.03 -6.53 7.73
N VAL A 50 -7.50 -6.97 6.56
CA VAL A 50 -8.44 -6.21 5.72
C VAL A 50 -9.79 -5.96 6.40
N GLN A 51 -10.06 -6.63 7.52
CA GLN A 51 -11.26 -6.40 8.33
C GLN A 51 -11.02 -5.35 9.45
N GLY A 52 -9.80 -4.84 9.63
CA GLY A 52 -9.50 -3.65 10.44
C GLY A 52 -8.04 -3.49 10.84
N GLY A 53 -7.37 -2.41 10.38
CA GLY A 53 -6.00 -2.05 10.81
C GLY A 53 -4.92 -2.13 9.71
N ALA A 54 -5.29 -2.62 8.51
CA ALA A 54 -4.38 -2.90 7.40
C ALA A 54 -3.57 -1.71 6.83
N GLU A 55 -3.92 -0.46 7.14
CA GLU A 55 -3.22 0.73 6.61
C GLU A 55 -1.73 0.73 6.96
N VAL A 56 -1.37 0.33 8.19
CA VAL A 56 0.02 0.30 8.66
C VAL A 56 0.84 -0.72 7.85
N HIS A 57 0.25 -1.87 7.57
CA HIS A 57 0.90 -2.93 6.79
C HIS A 57 1.04 -2.53 5.32
N ALA A 58 0.00 -1.96 4.72
CA ALA A 58 0.06 -1.45 3.35
C ALA A 58 1.14 -0.37 3.22
N ALA A 59 1.20 0.55 4.19
CA ALA A 59 2.23 1.59 4.25
C ALA A 59 3.65 1.02 4.33
N ASN A 60 3.87 -0.02 5.14
CA ASN A 60 5.17 -0.66 5.28
C ASN A 60 5.57 -1.40 4.00
N ALA A 61 4.63 -2.15 3.40
CA ALA A 61 4.88 -2.85 2.15
C ALA A 61 5.32 -1.90 1.03
N LEU A 62 4.64 -0.76 0.87
CA LEU A 62 5.00 0.26 -0.12
C LEU A 62 6.39 0.86 0.13
N ARG A 63 6.75 1.12 1.39
CA ARG A 63 8.09 1.63 1.75
C ARG A 63 9.20 0.62 1.43
N GLN A 64 8.87 -0.66 1.43
CA GLN A 64 9.77 -1.76 1.09
C GLN A 64 9.73 -2.13 -0.41
N GLY A 65 9.02 -1.35 -1.23
CA GLY A 65 9.04 -1.49 -2.69
C GLY A 65 7.83 -2.18 -3.29
N LEU A 66 6.80 -2.53 -2.51
CA LEU A 66 5.51 -2.93 -3.08
C LEU A 66 4.95 -1.78 -3.94
N THR A 67 4.38 -2.12 -5.08
CA THR A 67 3.73 -1.17 -5.97
C THR A 67 2.23 -1.05 -5.69
N LEU A 68 1.62 0.06 -6.09
CA LEU A 68 0.17 0.25 -5.98
C LEU A 68 -0.63 -0.81 -6.77
N PRO A 69 -0.24 -1.23 -7.99
CA PRO A 69 -0.91 -2.32 -8.69
C PRO A 69 -0.84 -3.65 -7.93
N GLU A 70 0.32 -4.03 -7.37
CA GLU A 70 0.44 -5.28 -6.58
C GLU A 70 -0.46 -5.26 -5.34
N LEU A 71 -0.56 -4.11 -4.66
CA LEU A 71 -1.50 -3.94 -3.56
C LEU A 71 -2.95 -4.09 -4.02
N ALA A 72 -3.33 -3.46 -5.14
CA ALA A 72 -4.67 -3.56 -5.69
C ALA A 72 -5.03 -5.01 -6.06
N GLU A 73 -4.11 -5.75 -6.69
CA GLU A 73 -4.30 -7.16 -7.00
C GLU A 73 -4.54 -8.01 -5.75
N GLY A 74 -3.78 -7.77 -4.68
CA GLY A 74 -4.00 -8.44 -3.40
C GLY A 74 -5.38 -8.15 -2.82
N LEU A 75 -5.77 -6.87 -2.74
CA LEU A 75 -7.04 -6.45 -2.15
C LEU A 75 -8.26 -6.94 -2.94
N VAL A 76 -8.18 -7.01 -4.27
CA VAL A 76 -9.26 -7.57 -5.10
C VAL A 76 -9.47 -9.06 -4.79
N ARG A 77 -8.43 -9.81 -4.42
CA ARG A 77 -8.58 -11.22 -4.00
C ARG A 77 -9.33 -11.38 -2.68
N CYS A 78 -9.48 -10.32 -1.88
CA CYS A 78 -10.32 -10.35 -0.69
C CYS A 78 -11.82 -10.29 -1.04
N ILE A 79 -12.20 -9.82 -2.24
CA ILE A 79 -13.61 -9.70 -2.66
C ILE A 79 -14.30 -11.07 -2.75
N PRO A 80 -13.73 -12.11 -3.37
CA PRO A 80 -14.35 -13.44 -3.36
C PRO A 80 -14.52 -14.07 -1.97
N VAL A 81 -13.73 -13.67 -0.98
CA VAL A 81 -13.73 -14.26 0.38
C VAL A 81 -14.66 -13.49 1.33
N GLY A 82 -14.58 -12.16 1.33
CA GLY A 82 -15.36 -11.29 2.22
C GLY A 82 -16.55 -10.59 1.57
N GLY A 83 -16.75 -10.81 0.26
CA GLY A 83 -17.74 -10.09 -0.55
C GLY A 83 -17.30 -8.68 -0.92
N ILE A 84 -18.10 -8.01 -1.76
CA ILE A 84 -17.84 -6.62 -2.19
C ILE A 84 -17.83 -5.63 -1.02
N THR A 85 -18.49 -5.96 0.10
CA THR A 85 -18.49 -5.16 1.32
C THR A 85 -17.09 -4.96 1.88
N THR A 86 -16.22 -5.98 1.83
CA THR A 86 -14.81 -5.85 2.26
C THR A 86 -14.09 -4.77 1.45
N TRP A 87 -14.34 -4.67 0.14
CA TRP A 87 -13.78 -3.61 -0.69
C TRP A 87 -14.34 -2.24 -0.32
N ASN A 88 -15.67 -2.12 -0.23
CA ASN A 88 -16.33 -0.84 0.00
C ASN A 88 -16.03 -0.23 1.38
N CYS A 89 -15.89 -1.08 2.40
CA CYS A 89 -15.63 -0.67 3.76
C CYS A 89 -14.14 -0.42 4.02
N VAL A 90 -13.24 -1.30 3.54
CA VAL A 90 -11.82 -1.24 3.94
C VAL A 90 -10.87 -1.23 2.74
N GLY A 91 -11.08 -2.09 1.73
CA GLY A 91 -10.17 -2.18 0.57
C GLY A 91 -9.95 -0.85 -0.14
N ARG A 92 -11.02 -0.09 -0.39
CA ARG A 92 -10.95 1.26 -0.98
C ARG A 92 -10.16 2.23 -0.11
N GLN A 93 -10.38 2.22 1.21
CA GLN A 93 -9.71 3.13 2.14
C GLN A 93 -8.21 2.86 2.19
N ILE A 94 -7.81 1.58 2.22
CA ILE A 94 -6.39 1.18 2.15
C ILE A 94 -5.76 1.71 0.86
N MET A 95 -6.44 1.57 -0.29
CA MET A 95 -5.93 2.09 -1.56
C MET A 95 -5.79 3.61 -1.57
N GLU A 96 -6.77 4.34 -1.05
CA GLU A 96 -6.72 5.80 -0.93
C GLU A 96 -5.56 6.25 -0.04
N HIS A 97 -5.36 5.58 1.10
CA HIS A 97 -4.24 5.81 2.01
C HIS A 97 -2.89 5.51 1.32
N ALA A 98 -2.79 4.39 0.62
CA ALA A 98 -1.62 3.96 -0.11
C ALA A 98 -1.19 4.98 -1.19
N VAL A 99 -2.16 5.54 -1.93
CA VAL A 99 -1.89 6.59 -2.94
C VAL A 99 -1.26 7.83 -2.31
N VAL A 100 -1.77 8.27 -1.16
CA VAL A 100 -1.21 9.41 -0.43
C VAL A 100 0.24 9.13 0.00
N ILE A 101 0.50 7.94 0.52
CA ILE A 101 1.86 7.53 0.91
C ILE A 101 2.78 7.49 -0.31
N ALA A 102 2.39 6.82 -1.40
CA ALA A 102 3.20 6.71 -2.60
C ALA A 102 3.54 8.09 -3.20
N GLY A 103 2.57 9.01 -3.21
CA GLY A 103 2.78 10.40 -3.64
C GLY A 103 3.71 11.20 -2.72
N GLY A 104 3.71 10.91 -1.41
CA GLY A 104 4.67 11.47 -0.44
C GLY A 104 6.07 10.87 -0.54
N SER A 105 6.17 9.57 -0.80
CA SER A 105 7.43 8.83 -1.01
C SER A 105 8.13 9.30 -2.28
N CYS A 106 7.36 9.55 -3.35
CA CYS A 106 7.87 10.14 -4.59
C CYS A 106 8.48 11.54 -4.36
N ARG A 107 7.88 12.38 -3.51
CA ARG A 107 8.41 13.71 -3.18
C ARG A 107 9.72 13.67 -2.40
N ARG A 108 9.89 12.73 -1.46
CA ARG A 108 11.15 12.59 -0.70
C ARG A 108 12.30 12.05 -1.54
N ALA A 109 12.06 11.05 -2.38
CA ALA A 109 13.09 10.50 -3.28
C ALA A 109 13.63 11.58 -4.24
N TRP A 110 12.78 12.51 -4.68
CA TRP A 110 13.16 13.61 -5.57
C TRP A 110 14.04 14.68 -4.89
N LEU A 111 13.90 14.87 -3.57
CA LEU A 111 14.70 15.84 -2.81
C LEU A 111 16.07 15.28 -2.40
N THR A 112 16.19 13.96 -2.20
CA THR A 112 17.46 13.33 -1.81
C THR A 112 18.33 12.95 -3.02
N THR A 113 17.72 12.66 -4.17
CA THR A 113 18.46 12.44 -5.42
C THR A 113 18.51 13.73 -6.24
N GLY A 114 19.40 14.64 -5.84
CA GLY A 114 19.83 15.79 -6.65
C GLY A 114 20.59 15.36 -7.92
N SER A 115 20.00 14.49 -8.74
CA SER A 115 20.53 14.08 -10.04
C SER A 115 19.87 14.90 -11.14
N THR A 116 20.65 15.80 -11.71
CA THR A 116 20.34 16.69 -12.83
C THR A 116 19.88 15.97 -14.11
N ALA A 117 19.89 14.63 -14.17
CA ALA A 117 19.78 13.86 -15.41
C ALA A 117 18.36 13.50 -15.88
N ARG A 118 17.28 13.83 -15.15
CA ARG A 118 15.88 13.56 -15.58
C ARG A 118 15.05 14.82 -15.80
N ARG A 119 15.67 15.90 -16.28
CA ARG A 119 15.00 17.17 -16.56
C ARG A 119 14.37 17.26 -17.97
N THR A 120 14.56 16.26 -18.83
CA THR A 120 14.22 16.37 -20.27
C THR A 120 12.87 15.75 -20.67
N VAL A 121 12.26 14.85 -19.89
CA VAL A 121 11.05 14.15 -20.36
C VAL A 121 9.74 14.91 -20.06
N TRP A 122 9.73 15.83 -19.09
CA TRP A 122 8.48 16.52 -18.71
C TRP A 122 8.27 17.91 -19.32
N ARG A 123 9.26 18.46 -20.05
CA ARG A 123 9.08 19.73 -20.80
C ARG A 123 8.56 19.56 -22.23
N ALA A 124 8.52 18.33 -22.76
CA ALA A 124 7.97 18.07 -24.10
C ALA A 124 6.44 17.80 -24.11
N GLY A 125 5.81 17.58 -22.94
CA GLY A 125 4.39 17.19 -22.86
C GLY A 125 3.38 18.33 -22.65
N LEU A 126 3.83 19.58 -22.47
CA LEU A 126 2.96 20.72 -22.14
C LEU A 126 2.91 21.83 -23.20
N ALA A 127 3.57 21.66 -24.34
CA ALA A 127 3.53 22.62 -25.45
C ALA A 127 2.94 21.95 -26.70
N GLY A 128 1.63 21.70 -26.71
CA GLY A 128 0.99 21.14 -27.90
C GLY A 128 -0.40 20.57 -27.66
N ARG A 129 -1.39 21.41 -27.33
CA ARG A 129 -2.81 21.06 -27.52
C ARG A 129 -3.52 22.22 -28.23
N PRO A 130 -3.94 22.07 -29.50
CA PRO A 130 -4.99 22.90 -30.03
C PRO A 130 -6.34 22.49 -29.43
N ARG A 131 -7.15 23.50 -29.12
CA ARG A 131 -8.52 23.39 -28.62
C ARG A 131 -9.40 22.66 -29.63
N ALA A 132 -10.07 21.57 -29.22
CA ALA A 132 -11.25 21.06 -29.93
C ALA A 132 -12.23 20.40 -28.94
N LYS A 133 -13.26 21.19 -28.61
CA LYS A 133 -14.65 20.88 -28.26
C LYS A 133 -15.01 19.55 -27.57
N GLN A 134 -15.62 19.71 -26.40
CA GLN A 134 -16.66 18.85 -25.83
C GLN A 134 -17.64 18.33 -26.91
N ARG A 135 -17.82 17.01 -26.96
CA ARG A 135 -19.13 16.39 -27.20
C ARG A 135 -19.30 15.23 -26.23
N LEU A 136 -20.29 15.40 -25.37
CA LEU A 136 -20.88 14.43 -24.46
C LEU A 136 -21.73 13.40 -25.22
N CYS A 137 -21.90 12.25 -24.57
CA CYS A 137 -23.03 11.32 -24.65
C CYS A 137 -23.23 10.56 -25.97
N SER A 138 -22.89 9.26 -25.93
CA SER A 138 -23.78 8.15 -26.31
C SER A 138 -22.96 6.88 -26.46
N LEU A 139 -23.09 5.94 -25.51
CA LEU A 139 -23.48 4.55 -25.80
C LEU A 139 -23.49 3.77 -24.49
N ALA A 140 -24.70 3.64 -23.96
CA ALA A 140 -25.08 2.54 -23.09
C ALA A 140 -25.10 1.23 -23.90
N GLY A 141 -24.83 0.12 -23.20
CA GLY A 141 -25.24 -1.24 -23.58
C GLY A 141 -24.16 -2.08 -24.27
N TYR A 142 -23.67 -3.13 -23.62
CA TYR A 142 -24.39 -4.41 -23.53
C TYR A 142 -23.75 -5.37 -22.51
N GLN A 143 -24.61 -6.12 -21.85
CA GLN A 143 -24.33 -7.30 -21.02
C GLN A 143 -23.92 -8.49 -21.89
N THR A 144 -23.16 -9.42 -21.31
CA THR A 144 -23.60 -10.80 -21.01
C THR A 144 -22.84 -11.29 -19.79
#